data_AF-A0A661ZRJ8-F1
#
_entry.id   AF-A0A661ZRJ8-F1
#
_cell.length_a   1.000
_cell.length_b   1.000
_cell.length_c   1.000
_cell.angle_alpha   90.00
_cell.angle_beta   90.00
_cell.angle_gamma   90.00
#
_symmetry.space_group_name_H-M   'P 1'
#
loop_
_entity.id
_entity.type
_entity.pdbx_description
1 polymer ?
#
loop_
_entity_poly.entity_id
_entity_poly.type
_entity_poly.pdbx_seq_one_letter_code
_entity_poly.pdbx_strand_id
1 'polypeptide(L)'
;MSLSGHHRFVLNQKEDQKMKSLWIYTILVAAFLIAGNLSALAQTPEQLYQKGLMKEEGEGKLEDAISLYSQIADNSEADQSLRAKALLHIGLCYERMGTQEAVEAYQRLVTNFPSQENEVAIAKERLASLLPIVETVAEEPEGIKIKQIWKVPYLDDIGTVSADGRFRSYVDWGKGDVAVHDLISGEYK
;
A
#
# COMPACT_ATOMS: atom_id res chain seq x y z
N MET A 1 -32.26 -90.09 11.94
CA MET A 1 -30.87 -89.64 11.74
C MET A 1 -30.87 -88.40 10.85
N SER A 2 -31.22 -87.21 11.37
CA SER A 2 -31.06 -85.91 10.68
C SER A 2 -31.40 -84.74 11.63
N LEU A 3 -30.60 -84.51 12.66
CA LEU A 3 -30.66 -83.26 13.46
C LEU A 3 -29.37 -82.41 13.37
N SER A 4 -28.33 -82.92 12.70
CA SER A 4 -27.02 -82.26 12.63
C SER A 4 -26.94 -81.15 11.56
N GLY A 5 -27.75 -81.23 10.50
CA GLY A 5 -27.73 -80.25 9.39
C GLY A 5 -28.41 -78.91 9.70
N HIS A 6 -29.55 -78.95 10.42
CA HIS A 6 -30.31 -77.73 10.76
C HIS A 6 -29.54 -76.82 11.72
N HIS A 7 -28.82 -77.40 12.69
CA HIS A 7 -28.02 -76.63 13.66
C HIS A 7 -26.82 -75.91 13.01
N ARG A 8 -26.20 -76.50 11.98
CA ARG A 8 -25.10 -75.87 11.23
C ARG A 8 -25.57 -74.69 10.35
N PHE A 9 -26.76 -74.78 9.77
CA PHE A 9 -27.30 -73.70 8.93
C PHE A 9 -27.62 -72.42 9.72
N VAL A 10 -28.17 -72.57 10.94
CA VAL A 10 -28.49 -71.43 11.82
C VAL A 10 -27.22 -70.73 12.32
N LEU A 11 -26.14 -71.47 12.58
CA LEU A 11 -24.86 -70.87 12.97
C LEU A 11 -24.23 -70.05 11.83
N ASN A 12 -24.25 -70.57 10.60
CA ASN A 12 -23.70 -69.87 9.43
C ASN A 12 -24.49 -68.58 9.12
N GLN A 13 -25.82 -68.63 9.22
CA GLN A 13 -26.69 -67.45 9.08
C GLN A 13 -26.39 -66.38 10.14
N LYS A 14 -26.10 -66.78 11.38
CA LYS A 14 -25.78 -65.85 12.48
C LYS A 14 -24.39 -65.22 12.31
N GLU A 15 -23.43 -65.96 11.77
CA GLU A 15 -22.09 -65.46 11.45
C GLU A 15 -22.12 -64.47 10.27
N ASP A 16 -22.89 -64.76 9.22
CA ASP A 16 -23.06 -63.84 8.08
C ASP A 16 -23.72 -62.51 8.48
N GLN A 17 -24.69 -62.54 9.41
CA GLN A 17 -25.34 -61.32 9.94
C GLN A 17 -24.38 -60.51 10.81
N LYS A 18 -23.56 -61.16 11.64
CA LYS A 18 -22.52 -60.49 12.43
C LYS A 18 -21.46 -59.85 11.55
N MET A 19 -21.02 -60.56 10.51
CA MET A 19 -20.06 -60.02 9.54
C MET A 19 -20.63 -58.79 8.85
N LYS A 20 -21.85 -58.85 8.29
CA LYS A 20 -22.51 -57.69 7.64
C LYS A 20 -22.67 -56.50 8.59
N SER A 21 -23.01 -56.73 9.85
CA SER A 21 -23.06 -55.67 10.86
C SER A 21 -21.68 -55.08 11.14
N LEU A 22 -20.63 -55.90 11.17
CA LEU A 22 -19.24 -55.44 11.33
C LEU A 22 -18.79 -54.58 10.14
N TRP A 23 -19.16 -54.96 8.90
CA TRP A 23 -18.92 -54.18 7.68
C TRP A 23 -19.67 -52.85 7.68
N ILE A 24 -20.89 -52.81 8.20
CA ILE A 24 -21.68 -51.56 8.33
C ILE A 24 -21.03 -50.63 9.37
N TYR A 25 -20.57 -51.16 10.50
CA TYR A 25 -19.87 -50.37 11.52
C TYR A 25 -18.51 -49.84 11.03
N THR A 26 -17.74 -50.62 10.27
CA THR A 26 -16.47 -50.13 9.69
C THR A 26 -16.70 -49.05 8.63
N ILE A 27 -17.74 -49.17 7.81
CA ILE A 27 -18.13 -48.13 6.83
C ILE A 27 -18.61 -46.86 7.56
N LEU A 28 -19.40 -46.99 8.64
CA LEU A 28 -19.85 -45.84 9.43
C LEU A 28 -18.71 -45.12 10.15
N VAL A 29 -17.75 -45.85 10.70
CA VAL A 29 -16.55 -45.26 11.33
C VAL A 29 -15.64 -44.59 10.29
N ALA A 30 -15.47 -45.18 9.11
CA ALA A 30 -14.73 -44.56 8.01
C ALA A 30 -15.42 -43.30 7.49
N ALA A 31 -16.75 -43.28 7.38
CA ALA A 31 -17.51 -42.09 6.98
C ALA A 31 -17.43 -40.96 8.01
N PHE A 32 -17.41 -41.30 9.31
CA PHE A 32 -17.25 -40.31 10.39
C PHE A 32 -15.84 -39.70 10.44
N LEU A 33 -14.80 -40.48 10.09
CA LEU A 33 -13.42 -39.98 9.97
C LEU A 33 -13.21 -39.04 8.77
N ILE A 34 -14.03 -39.16 7.71
CA ILE A 34 -13.97 -38.28 6.55
C ILE A 34 -14.75 -36.98 6.78
N ALA A 35 -15.80 -37.01 7.60
CA ALA A 35 -16.64 -35.83 7.90
C ALA A 35 -15.99 -34.81 8.87
N GLY A 36 -14.90 -35.18 9.56
CA GLY A 36 -14.27 -34.33 10.59
C GLY A 36 -13.26 -33.29 10.10
N ASN A 37 -12.99 -33.19 8.79
CA ASN A 37 -11.91 -32.35 8.24
C ASN A 37 -12.39 -31.36 7.17
N LEU A 38 -13.50 -30.65 7.43
CA LEU A 38 -13.96 -29.57 6.53
C LEU A 38 -14.14 -28.24 7.26
N SER A 39 -13.34 -27.99 8.29
CA SER A 39 -13.03 -26.60 8.63
C SER A 39 -11.92 -26.17 7.68
N ALA A 40 -12.27 -25.45 6.63
CA ALA A 40 -11.28 -24.68 5.89
C ALA A 40 -10.41 -23.95 6.93
N LEU A 41 -9.10 -24.22 6.96
CA LEU A 41 -8.15 -23.38 7.68
C LEU A 41 -8.11 -22.03 6.95
N ALA A 42 -9.16 -21.22 7.13
CA ALA A 42 -9.12 -19.82 6.77
C ALA A 42 -8.09 -19.18 7.69
N GLN A 43 -6.97 -18.71 7.12
CA GLN A 43 -5.99 -17.96 7.89
C GLN A 43 -6.64 -16.68 8.41
N THR A 44 -6.42 -16.35 9.67
CA THR A 44 -6.97 -15.10 10.20
C THR A 44 -6.26 -13.90 9.57
N PRO A 45 -6.92 -12.73 9.49
CA PRO A 45 -6.28 -11.51 9.01
C PRO A 45 -4.94 -11.21 9.70
N GLU A 46 -4.83 -11.48 11.01
CA GLU A 46 -3.60 -11.28 11.78
C GLU A 46 -2.49 -12.25 11.34
N GLN A 47 -2.83 -13.51 11.08
CA GLN A 47 -1.86 -14.49 10.57
C GLN A 47 -1.35 -14.11 9.18
N LEU A 48 -2.24 -13.61 8.31
CA LEU A 48 -1.86 -13.09 7.00
C LEU A 48 -0.92 -11.88 7.16
N TYR A 49 -1.19 -10.99 8.12
CA TYR A 49 -0.35 -9.81 8.37
C TYR A 49 1.05 -10.21 8.82
N GLN A 50 1.17 -11.14 9.78
CA GLN A 50 2.46 -11.65 10.24
C GLN A 50 3.24 -12.33 9.13
N LYS A 51 2.56 -13.11 8.28
CA LYS A 51 3.18 -13.73 7.11
C LYS A 51 3.64 -12.68 6.09
N GLY A 52 2.88 -11.61 5.90
CA GLY A 52 3.24 -10.45 5.09
C GLY A 52 4.54 -9.81 5.58
N LEU A 53 4.66 -9.55 6.88
CA LEU A 53 5.88 -8.98 7.48
C LEU A 53 7.10 -9.88 7.26
N MET A 54 6.95 -11.20 7.42
CA MET A 54 8.04 -12.15 7.14
C MET A 54 8.49 -12.09 5.68
N LYS A 55 7.55 -11.93 4.73
CA LYS A 55 7.87 -11.78 3.30
C LYS A 55 8.55 -10.45 3.02
N GLU A 56 8.05 -9.37 3.60
CA GLU A 56 8.54 -8.00 3.40
C GLU A 56 9.94 -7.78 3.99
N GLU A 57 10.09 -8.04 5.29
CA GLU A 57 11.30 -7.70 6.06
C GLU A 57 12.28 -8.85 6.14
N GLY A 58 11.79 -10.09 6.22
CA GLY A 58 12.62 -11.29 6.36
C GLY A 58 13.16 -11.80 5.03
N GLU A 59 12.27 -12.04 4.05
CA GLU A 59 12.64 -12.62 2.75
C GLU A 59 12.89 -11.59 1.64
N GLY A 60 12.45 -10.33 1.83
CA GLY A 60 12.53 -9.29 0.80
C GLY A 60 11.63 -9.52 -0.42
N LYS A 61 10.63 -10.41 -0.30
CA LYS A 61 9.68 -10.75 -1.37
C LYS A 61 8.48 -9.80 -1.32
N LEU A 62 8.67 -8.65 -1.95
CA LEU A 62 7.73 -7.53 -1.88
C LEU A 62 6.37 -7.85 -2.52
N GLU A 63 6.36 -8.50 -3.67
CA GLU A 63 5.13 -8.86 -4.37
C GLU A 63 4.29 -9.88 -3.58
N ASP A 64 4.96 -10.87 -2.97
CA ASP A 64 4.31 -11.85 -2.09
C ASP A 64 3.71 -11.18 -0.85
N ALA A 65 4.43 -10.21 -0.26
CA ALA A 65 3.96 -9.45 0.89
C ALA A 65 2.72 -8.62 0.54
N ILE A 66 2.77 -7.89 -0.59
CA ILE A 66 1.62 -7.11 -1.09
C ILE A 66 0.40 -8.00 -1.28
N SER A 67 0.55 -9.18 -1.88
CA SER A 67 -0.56 -10.13 -2.08
C SER A 67 -1.22 -10.56 -0.75
N LEU A 68 -0.43 -10.75 0.30
CA LEU A 68 -0.94 -11.08 1.63
C LEU A 68 -1.64 -9.89 2.30
N TYR A 69 -1.05 -8.69 2.21
CA TYR A 69 -1.65 -7.49 2.77
C TYR A 69 -2.94 -7.08 2.04
N SER A 70 -3.03 -7.24 0.73
CA SER A 70 -4.24 -6.91 -0.04
C SER A 70 -5.43 -7.75 0.40
N GLN A 71 -5.23 -9.03 0.69
CA GLN A 71 -6.27 -9.91 1.25
C GLN A 71 -6.83 -9.37 2.57
N ILE A 72 -6.03 -8.66 3.36
CA ILE A 72 -6.45 -8.06 4.63
C ILE A 72 -7.16 -6.74 4.34
N ALA A 73 -6.54 -5.84 3.58
CA ALA A 73 -7.07 -4.52 3.27
C ALA A 73 -8.46 -4.57 2.62
N ASP A 74 -8.69 -5.57 1.77
CA ASP A 74 -9.93 -5.80 1.03
C ASP A 74 -10.98 -6.62 1.81
N ASN A 75 -10.61 -7.21 2.95
CA ASN A 75 -11.55 -7.95 3.80
C ASN A 75 -12.34 -6.98 4.69
N SER A 76 -13.63 -6.78 4.40
CA SER A 76 -14.52 -5.90 5.18
C SER A 76 -14.75 -6.35 6.62
N GLU A 77 -14.61 -7.65 6.89
CA GLU A 77 -14.81 -8.24 8.22
C GLU A 77 -13.56 -8.12 9.11
N ALA A 78 -12.41 -7.75 8.54
CA ALA A 78 -11.18 -7.54 9.30
C ALA A 78 -11.22 -6.21 10.06
N ASP A 79 -10.53 -6.17 11.21
CA ASP A 79 -10.41 -4.98 12.03
C ASP A 79 -9.88 -3.77 11.24
N GLN A 80 -10.48 -2.61 11.42
CA GLN A 80 -10.12 -1.40 10.67
C GLN A 80 -8.66 -0.98 10.88
N SER A 81 -8.11 -1.14 12.08
CA SER A 81 -6.71 -0.83 12.36
C SER A 81 -5.79 -1.79 11.60
N LEU A 82 -6.13 -3.07 11.56
CA LEU A 82 -5.34 -4.07 10.83
C LEU A 82 -5.37 -3.84 9.31
N ARG A 83 -6.53 -3.46 8.76
CA ARG A 83 -6.68 -3.09 7.34
C ARG A 83 -5.87 -1.85 6.98
N ALA A 84 -5.85 -0.85 7.86
CA ALA A 84 -5.06 0.37 7.68
C ALA A 84 -3.56 0.07 7.70
N LYS A 85 -3.09 -0.75 8.65
CA LYS A 85 -1.70 -1.23 8.68
C LYS A 85 -1.34 -1.98 7.41
N ALA A 86 -2.20 -2.87 6.94
CA ALA A 86 -1.97 -3.59 5.68
C ALA A 86 -1.81 -2.63 4.49
N LEU A 87 -2.66 -1.61 4.35
CA LEU A 87 -2.51 -0.59 3.29
C LEU A 87 -1.23 0.22 3.42
N LEU A 88 -0.80 0.56 4.65
CA LEU A 88 0.47 1.25 4.87
C LEU A 88 1.63 0.41 4.33
N HIS A 89 1.67 -0.88 4.66
CA HIS A 89 2.73 -1.79 4.20
C HIS A 89 2.67 -2.05 2.69
N ILE A 90 1.49 -2.11 2.08
CA ILE A 90 1.35 -2.16 0.61
C ILE A 90 2.04 -0.94 -0.03
N GLY A 91 1.77 0.26 0.49
CA GLY A 91 2.42 1.48 0.02
C GLY A 91 3.94 1.45 0.19
N LEU A 92 4.44 1.01 1.34
CA LEU A 92 5.89 0.90 1.62
C LEU A 92 6.58 -0.09 0.69
N CYS A 93 5.93 -1.21 0.40
CA CYS A 93 6.43 -2.23 -0.52
C CYS A 93 6.51 -1.66 -1.95
N TYR A 94 5.45 -1.04 -2.46
CA TYR A 94 5.46 -0.41 -3.78
C TYR A 94 6.46 0.76 -3.88
N GLU A 95 6.64 1.53 -2.81
CA GLU A 95 7.61 2.63 -2.74
C GLU A 95 9.04 2.07 -2.85
N ARG A 96 9.33 0.98 -2.13
CA ARG A 96 10.63 0.29 -2.22
C ARG A 96 10.87 -0.36 -3.58
N MET A 97 9.82 -0.72 -4.31
CA MET A 97 9.89 -1.17 -5.70
C MET A 97 10.01 -0.01 -6.71
N GLY A 98 9.84 1.25 -6.29
CA GLY A 98 9.91 2.43 -7.16
C GLY A 98 8.71 2.57 -8.10
N THR A 99 7.55 2.06 -7.71
CA THR A 99 6.33 2.00 -8.53
C THR A 99 5.32 3.07 -8.08
N GLN A 100 4.48 3.57 -9.00
CA GLN A 100 3.55 4.67 -8.71
C GLN A 100 2.36 4.22 -7.84
N GLU A 101 2.09 2.92 -7.82
CA GLU A 101 1.07 2.23 -7.03
C GLU A 101 1.22 2.51 -5.52
N ALA A 102 2.41 2.90 -5.06
CA ALA A 102 2.64 3.39 -3.70
C ALA A 102 1.72 4.57 -3.34
N VAL A 103 1.57 5.51 -4.26
CA VAL A 103 0.72 6.70 -4.10
C VAL A 103 -0.74 6.29 -3.90
N GLU A 104 -1.23 5.35 -4.72
CA GLU A 104 -2.61 4.88 -4.64
C GLU A 104 -2.90 4.20 -3.31
N ALA A 105 -1.99 3.35 -2.82
CA ALA A 105 -2.13 2.66 -1.55
C ALA A 105 -2.19 3.65 -0.36
N TYR A 106 -1.29 4.64 -0.33
CA TYR A 106 -1.30 5.67 0.70
C TYR A 106 -2.54 6.58 0.63
N GLN A 107 -2.98 6.98 -0.57
CA GLN A 107 -4.21 7.76 -0.73
C GLN A 107 -5.45 6.98 -0.26
N ARG A 108 -5.51 5.68 -0.57
CA ARG A 108 -6.58 4.78 -0.13
C ARG A 108 -6.60 4.67 1.40
N LEU A 109 -5.44 4.59 2.04
CA LEU A 109 -5.29 4.60 3.50
C LEU A 109 -5.84 5.90 4.12
N VAL A 110 -5.38 7.05 3.63
CA VAL A 110 -5.80 8.38 4.13
C VAL A 110 -7.31 8.59 3.95
N THR A 111 -7.87 8.13 2.83
CA THR A 111 -9.28 8.36 2.49
C THR A 111 -10.22 7.43 3.28
N ASN A 112 -9.87 6.14 3.37
CA ASN A 112 -10.79 5.13 3.92
C ASN A 112 -10.64 4.92 5.42
N PHE A 113 -9.50 5.30 6.01
CA PHE A 113 -9.21 5.07 7.43
C PHE A 113 -8.70 6.33 8.15
N PRO A 114 -9.40 7.48 8.05
CA PRO A 114 -8.91 8.75 8.60
C PRO A 114 -8.72 8.75 10.12
N SER A 115 -9.37 7.83 10.85
CA SER A 115 -9.24 7.67 12.30
C SER A 115 -8.01 6.88 12.75
N GLN A 116 -7.28 6.24 11.81
CA GLN A 116 -6.04 5.51 12.11
C GLN A 116 -4.85 6.48 12.03
N GLU A 117 -4.81 7.41 12.99
CA GLU A 117 -3.99 8.63 12.92
C GLU A 117 -2.50 8.35 12.70
N ASN A 118 -1.95 7.32 13.33
CA ASN A 118 -0.53 6.97 13.20
C ASN A 118 -0.19 6.54 11.77
N GLU A 119 -0.96 5.60 11.21
CA GLU A 119 -0.76 5.09 9.86
C GLU A 119 -1.02 6.19 8.81
N VAL A 120 -2.05 7.02 9.03
CA VAL A 120 -2.39 8.16 8.16
C VAL A 120 -1.29 9.22 8.17
N ALA A 121 -0.69 9.52 9.33
CA ALA A 121 0.41 10.47 9.42
C ALA A 121 1.61 10.03 8.58
N ILE A 122 2.00 8.76 8.69
CA ILE A 122 3.09 8.18 7.90
C ILE A 122 2.74 8.23 6.41
N ALA A 123 1.52 7.83 6.04
CA ALA A 123 1.08 7.85 4.64
C ALA A 123 1.13 9.26 4.02
N LYS A 124 0.74 10.29 4.77
CA LYS A 124 0.81 11.69 4.32
C LYS A 124 2.24 12.17 4.12
N GLU A 125 3.14 11.82 5.04
CA GLU A 125 4.57 12.15 4.93
C GLU A 125 5.18 11.51 3.67
N ARG A 126 4.88 10.23 3.43
CA ARG A 126 5.32 9.51 2.23
C ARG A 126 4.74 10.12 0.95
N LEU A 127 3.44 10.41 0.93
CA LEU A 127 2.79 11.07 -0.20
C LEU A 127 3.42 12.42 -0.55
N ALA A 128 3.76 13.24 0.46
CA ALA A 128 4.42 14.52 0.24
C ALA A 128 5.82 14.38 -0.39
N SER A 129 6.49 13.25 -0.16
CA SER A 129 7.80 12.94 -0.73
C SER A 129 7.70 12.33 -2.13
N LEU A 130 6.64 11.58 -2.41
CA LEU A 130 6.43 10.86 -3.68
C LEU A 130 5.74 11.69 -4.75
N LEU A 131 4.82 12.57 -4.33
CA LEU A 131 4.19 13.48 -5.26
C LEU A 131 5.18 14.61 -5.56
N PRO A 132 5.36 14.97 -6.84
CA PRO A 132 6.03 16.23 -7.13
C PRO A 132 5.29 17.31 -6.35
N ILE A 133 6.04 18.25 -5.78
CA ILE A 133 5.48 19.47 -5.21
C ILE A 133 4.79 20.17 -6.38
N VAL A 134 3.54 19.78 -6.65
CA VAL A 134 2.56 20.72 -7.11
C VAL A 134 2.58 21.71 -5.98
N GLU A 135 3.16 22.87 -6.23
CA GLU A 135 2.90 24.05 -5.44
C GLU A 135 1.37 24.16 -5.42
N THR A 136 0.74 23.47 -4.47
CA THR A 136 -0.53 23.89 -3.93
C THR A 136 -0.23 25.32 -3.61
N VAL A 137 -0.94 26.21 -4.29
CA VAL A 137 -0.91 27.65 -4.10
C VAL A 137 -1.34 27.88 -2.65
N ALA A 138 -0.45 27.58 -1.71
CA ALA A 138 -0.44 28.12 -0.39
C ALA A 138 -0.35 29.62 -0.67
N GLU A 139 -1.39 30.32 -0.24
CA GLU A 139 -1.46 31.78 -0.30
C GLU A 139 -0.07 32.34 -0.14
N GLU A 140 0.41 33.05 -1.17
CA GLU A 140 1.78 33.55 -1.19
C GLU A 140 2.03 34.27 0.13
N PRO A 141 3.03 33.87 0.93
CA PRO A 141 3.26 34.52 2.20
C PRO A 141 3.40 36.01 1.93
N GLU A 142 2.65 36.84 2.67
CA GLU A 142 2.72 38.31 2.65
C GLU A 142 4.09 38.78 3.19
N GLY A 143 5.16 38.40 2.50
CA GLY A 143 6.55 38.54 2.94
C GLY A 143 7.46 38.90 1.79
N ILE A 144 8.75 39.01 2.11
CA ILE A 144 9.79 39.42 1.15
C ILE A 144 9.91 38.37 0.05
N LYS A 145 9.62 38.76 -1.20
CA LYS A 145 9.87 37.95 -2.39
C LYS A 145 11.26 38.24 -2.94
N ILE A 146 12.10 37.21 -3.04
CA ILE A 146 13.41 37.30 -3.71
C ILE A 146 13.25 36.73 -5.12
N LYS A 147 13.45 37.56 -6.14
CA LYS A 147 13.41 37.16 -7.55
C LYS A 147 14.74 37.49 -8.22
N GLN A 148 15.38 36.48 -8.83
CA GLN A 148 16.55 36.71 -9.66
C GLN A 148 16.11 37.34 -10.98
N ILE A 149 16.57 38.57 -11.22
CA ILE A 149 16.24 39.33 -12.44
C ILE A 149 17.32 39.22 -13.51
N TRP A 150 18.55 38.83 -13.17
CA TRP A 150 19.72 38.86 -14.05
C TRP A 150 20.58 37.60 -13.95
N LYS A 151 21.26 37.23 -15.05
CA LYS A 151 22.16 36.07 -15.14
C LYS A 151 23.50 36.49 -15.74
N VAL A 152 24.57 35.79 -15.35
CA VAL A 152 25.92 35.90 -15.94
C VAL A 152 25.88 35.88 -17.47
N PRO A 153 26.79 36.58 -18.19
CA PRO A 153 28.10 37.10 -17.72
C PRO A 153 28.15 38.56 -17.30
N TYR A 154 27.08 39.34 -17.49
CA TYR A 154 27.07 40.76 -17.13
C TYR A 154 26.34 40.93 -15.80
N LEU A 155 27.09 41.07 -14.71
CA LEU A 155 26.58 41.17 -13.33
C LEU A 155 27.17 42.42 -12.68
N ASP A 156 27.11 43.55 -13.37
CA ASP A 156 27.44 44.81 -12.72
C ASP A 156 26.30 45.22 -11.77
N ASP A 157 26.68 45.52 -10.52
CA ASP A 157 25.80 46.09 -9.51
C ASP A 157 25.62 47.61 -9.71
N ILE A 158 26.23 48.16 -10.77
CA ILE A 158 26.21 49.57 -11.12
C ILE A 158 24.82 49.96 -11.66
N GLY A 159 24.08 50.68 -10.84
CA GLY A 159 22.78 51.24 -11.20
C GLY A 159 21.84 51.31 -10.01
N THR A 160 20.73 52.01 -10.20
CA THR A 160 19.65 52.08 -9.21
C THR A 160 18.37 51.48 -9.77
N VAL A 161 17.54 50.96 -8.88
CA VAL A 161 16.15 50.67 -9.19
C VAL A 161 15.35 51.97 -9.09
N SER A 162 14.37 52.17 -9.97
CA SER A 162 13.46 53.31 -9.93
C SER A 162 12.59 53.27 -8.68
N ALA A 163 12.09 54.43 -8.23
CA ALA A 163 11.30 54.54 -7.00
C ALA A 163 10.01 53.69 -7.02
N ASP A 164 9.46 53.44 -8.20
CA ASP A 164 8.29 52.58 -8.45
C ASP A 164 8.66 51.10 -8.65
N GLY A 165 9.95 50.75 -8.59
CA GLY A 165 10.43 49.38 -8.72
C GLY A 165 10.37 48.80 -10.14
N ARG A 166 9.95 49.57 -11.14
CA ARG A 166 9.73 49.07 -12.50
C ARG A 166 11.01 48.94 -13.31
N PHE A 167 11.95 49.86 -13.14
CA PHE A 167 13.12 49.97 -13.99
C PHE A 167 14.40 49.85 -13.19
N ARG A 168 15.44 49.28 -13.81
CA ARG A 168 16.81 49.32 -13.29
C ARG A 168 17.74 49.87 -14.36
N SER A 169 18.53 50.88 -14.04
CA SER A 169 19.61 51.34 -14.91
C SER A 169 20.78 50.35 -14.90
N TYR A 170 21.47 50.20 -16.03
CA TYR A 170 22.72 49.44 -16.13
C TYR A 170 23.62 50.03 -17.22
N VAL A 171 24.88 49.59 -17.28
CA VAL A 171 25.81 49.98 -18.35
C VAL A 171 25.85 48.87 -19.40
N ASP A 172 25.51 49.19 -20.65
CA ASP A 172 25.74 48.29 -21.78
C ASP A 172 27.22 48.37 -22.17
N TRP A 173 28.05 47.54 -21.52
CA TRP A 173 29.50 47.48 -21.78
C TRP A 173 29.85 47.10 -23.22
N GLY A 174 28.91 46.52 -23.98
CA GLY A 174 29.12 46.23 -25.40
C GLY A 174 29.04 47.48 -26.28
N LYS A 175 28.20 48.45 -25.90
CA LYS A 175 28.00 49.72 -26.65
C LYS A 175 28.66 50.93 -26.00
N GLY A 176 28.96 50.87 -24.70
CA GLY A 176 29.45 51.98 -23.90
C GLY A 176 28.37 52.97 -23.46
N ASP A 177 27.09 52.59 -23.56
CA ASP A 177 25.94 53.45 -23.26
C ASP A 177 25.26 53.07 -21.94
N VAL A 178 24.49 53.99 -21.37
CA VAL A 178 23.58 53.72 -20.25
C VAL A 178 22.25 53.21 -20.81
N ALA A 179 21.76 52.11 -20.25
CA ALA A 179 20.55 51.43 -20.68
C ALA A 179 19.62 51.13 -19.48
N VAL A 180 18.39 50.73 -19.75
CA VAL A 180 17.37 50.45 -18.74
C VAL A 180 16.75 49.07 -18.94
N HIS A 181 16.65 48.31 -17.87
CA HIS A 181 15.94 47.04 -17.83
C HIS A 181 14.54 47.22 -17.21
N ASP A 182 13.49 46.83 -17.92
CA ASP A 182 12.12 46.80 -17.41
C ASP A 182 11.92 45.49 -16.62
N LEU A 183 11.75 45.60 -15.31
CA LEU A 183 11.63 44.47 -14.37
C LEU A 183 10.26 43.80 -14.42
N ILE A 184 9.28 44.42 -15.08
CA ILE A 184 7.94 43.85 -15.31
C ILE A 184 7.96 43.02 -16.59
N SER A 185 8.42 43.60 -17.70
CA SER A 185 8.42 42.89 -19.00
C SER A 185 9.66 42.01 -19.23
N GLY A 186 10.77 42.27 -18.54
CA GLY A 186 12.06 41.63 -18.78
C GLY A 186 12.83 42.19 -19.99
N GLU A 187 12.36 43.28 -20.59
CA GLU A 187 13.02 43.89 -21.76
C GLU A 187 14.23 44.75 -21.37
N TYR A 188 15.21 44.84 -22.27
CA TYR A 188 16.37 45.72 -22.18
C TYR A 188 16.25 46.83 -23.22
N LYS A 189 16.43 48.09 -22.81
CA LYS A 189 16.25 49.29 -23.65
C LYS A 189 17.47 50.19 -23.61
#